data_AF-A0A938TQP1-F1
#
_entry.id   AF-A0A938TQP1-F1
#
_cell.length_a   1.000
_cell.length_b   1.000
_cell.length_c   1.000
_cell.angle_alpha   90.00
_cell.angle_beta   90.00
_cell.angle_gamma   90.00
#
_symmetry.space_group_name_H-M   'P 1'
#
loop_
_entity.id
_entity.type
_entity.pdbx_description
1 polymer ?
#
loop_
_entity_poly.entity_id
_entity_poly.type
_entity_poly.pdbx_seq_one_letter_code
_entity_poly.pdbx_strand_id
1 'polypeptide(L)' 'MDPTAKRHALTFVTITLLIDSAGFGIIMPVLPMLLSELTGGGLSDASVWGGYLMVSYAVLQFFF' A
#
# COMPACT_ATOMS: atom_id res chain seq x y z
N MET A 1 -24.23 -22.81 8.38
CA MET A 1 -22.98 -22.06 8.14
C MET A 1 -21.87 -22.83 8.85
N ASP A 2 -21.06 -23.59 8.13
CA ASP A 2 -20.04 -24.47 8.73
C ASP A 2 -18.96 -23.66 9.50
N PRO A 3 -18.76 -23.92 10.81
CA PRO A 3 -17.78 -23.18 11.62
C PRO A 3 -16.34 -23.34 11.10
N THR A 4 -16.03 -24.44 10.42
CA THR A 4 -14.73 -24.73 9.81
C THR A 4 -14.43 -23.78 8.63
N ALA A 5 -15.43 -23.43 7.83
CA ALA A 5 -15.28 -22.54 6.68
C ALA A 5 -14.90 -21.11 7.11
N LYS A 6 -15.46 -20.61 8.22
CA LYS A 6 -15.10 -19.30 8.80
C LYS A 6 -13.63 -19.24 9.24
N ARG A 7 -13.10 -20.34 9.81
CA ARG A 7 -11.69 -20.40 10.24
C ARG A 7 -10.73 -20.30 9.05
N HIS A 8 -11.02 -21.00 7.96
CA HIS A 8 -10.21 -20.92 6.74
C HIS A 8 -10.26 -19.54 6.08
N ALA A 9 -11.44 -18.92 6.03
CA ALA A 9 -11.60 -17.56 5.51
C ALA A 9 -10.79 -16.52 6.32
N LEU A 10 -10.84 -16.61 7.65
CA LEU A 10 -10.07 -15.71 8.52
C LEU A 10 -8.55 -15.88 8.33
N THR A 11 -8.07 -17.12 8.25
CA THR A 11 -6.65 -17.40 7.98
C THR A 11 -6.21 -16.83 6.62
N PHE A 12 -7.04 -16.98 5.59
CA PHE A 12 -6.75 -16.44 4.26
C PHE A 12 -6.64 -14.91 4.29
N VAL A 13 -7.68 -14.22 4.79
CA VAL A 13 -7.69 -12.74 4.86
C VAL A 13 -6.52 -12.21 5.68
N THR A 14 -6.20 -12.87 6.79
CA THR A 14 -5.07 -12.48 7.65
C THR A 14 -3.75 -12.56 6.89
N ILE A 15 -3.50 -13.65 6.17
CA ILE A 15 -2.26 -13.81 5.39
C ILE A 15 -2.20 -12.75 4.28
N THR A 16 -3.30 -12.51 3.57
CA THR A 16 -3.35 -11.49 2.51
C THR A 16 -3.02 -10.10 3.06
N LEU A 17 -3.64 -9.71 4.19
CA LEU A 17 -3.39 -8.41 4.82
C LEU A 17 -1.95 -8.29 5.36
N LEU A 18 -1.38 -9.38 5.87
CA LEU A 18 0.02 -9.41 6.30
C LEU A 18 0.98 -9.18 5.14
N ILE A 19 0.75 -9.84 4.00
CA ILE A 19 1.58 -9.65 2.81
C ILE A 19 1.43 -8.21 2.28
N ASP A 20 0.22 -7.68 2.23
CA ASP A 20 -0.07 -6.33 1.76
C ASP A 20 0.62 -5.25 2.62
N SER A 21 0.41 -5.29 3.93
CA SER A 21 1.03 -4.33 4.87
C SER A 21 2.56 -4.40 4.89
N ALA A 22 3.15 -5.59 4.73
CA ALA A 22 4.60 -5.74 4.60
C ALA A 22 5.12 -5.12 3.28
N GLY A 23 4.39 -5.33 2.19
CA GLY A 23 4.70 -4.71 0.89
C GLY A 23 4.67 -3.19 0.96
N PHE A 24 3.64 -2.62 1.58
CA PHE A 24 3.54 -1.17 1.79
C PHE A 24 4.72 -0.61 2.60
N GLY A 25 5.14 -1.31 3.66
CA GLY A 25 6.30 -0.94 4.47
C GLY A 25 7.63 -0.95 3.71
N ILE A 26 7.77 -1.82 2.72
CA ILE A 26 8.97 -1.89 1.86
C ILE A 26 8.94 -0.81 0.77
N ILE A 27 7.78 -0.56 0.15
CA ILE A 27 7.63 0.36 -0.98
C ILE A 27 7.69 1.83 -0.55
N MET A 28 7.04 2.20 0.55
CA MET A 28 6.95 3.58 1.02
C MET A 28 8.29 4.35 1.12
N PRO A 29 9.39 3.80 1.68
CA PRO A 29 10.65 4.52 1.77
C PRO A 29 11.35 4.72 0.41
N VAL A 30 11.14 3.82 -0.55
CA VAL A 30 11.79 3.89 -1.88
C VAL A 30 10.97 4.67 -2.91
N LEU A 31 9.66 4.85 -2.66
CA LEU A 31 8.75 5.55 -3.55
C LEU A 31 9.23 6.97 -3.94
N PRO A 32 9.74 7.83 -3.01
CA PRO A 32 10.18 9.18 -3.37
C PRO A 32 11.38 9.17 -4.32
N MET A 33 12.30 8.21 -4.17
CA MET A 33 13.47 8.07 -5.05
C MET A 33 13.02 7.66 -6.45
N LEU A 34 12.14 6.66 -6.55
CA LEU A 34 11.58 6.20 -7.82
C LEU A 34 10.82 7.31 -8.55
N LEU A 35 10.04 8.11 -7.81
CA LEU A 35 9.32 9.25 -8.38
C LEU A 35 10.27 10.36 -8.85
N SER A 36 11.36 10.62 -8.14
CA SER A 36 12.39 11.58 -8.55
C SER A 36 13.07 11.13 -9.85
N GLU A 37 13.40 9.84 -9.97
CA GLU A 37 13.97 9.26 -11.20
C GLU A 37 13.00 9.31 -12.38
N LEU A 38 11.70 9.06 -12.15
CA LEU A 38 10.67 9.06 -13.19
C LEU A 38 10.27 10.46 -13.67
N THR A 39 10.19 11.43 -12.75
CA THR A 39 9.74 12.80 -13.06
C THR A 39 10.88 13.72 -13.48
N GLY A 40 12.13 13.32 -13.24
CA GLY A 40 13.32 14.17 -13.43
C GLY A 40 13.40 15.36 -12.46
N GLY A 41 12.46 15.44 -11.51
CA GLY A 41 12.41 16.46 -10.47
C GLY A 41 13.24 16.07 -9.24
N GLY A 42 13.49 17.04 -8.36
CA GLY A 42 14.20 16.79 -7.10
C GLY A 42 13.36 16.01 -6.09
N LEU A 43 14.00 15.57 -5.00
CA LEU A 43 13.35 14.81 -3.91
C LEU A 43 12.15 15.57 -3.29
N SER A 44 12.19 16.90 -3.29
CA SER A 44 11.08 17.75 -2.83
C SER A 44 9.83 17.58 -3.70
N ASP A 45 9.96 17.66 -5.02
CA ASP A 45 8.83 17.49 -5.95
C ASP A 45 8.32 16.05 -5.94
N ALA A 46 9.23 15.08 -5.86
CA ALA A 46 8.88 13.67 -5.77
C ALA A 46 8.08 13.34 -4.49
N SER A 47 8.37 14.04 -3.38
CA SER A 47 7.62 13.88 -2.12
C SER A 47 6.18 14.41 -2.24
N VAL A 48 5.97 15.48 -3.02
CA VAL A 48 4.62 16.00 -3.31
C VAL A 48 3.83 15.00 -4.15
N TRP A 49 4.44 14.44 -5.20
CA TRP A 49 3.82 13.36 -5.99
C TRP A 49 3.52 12.12 -5.15
N GLY A 50 4.44 11.73 -4.28
CA GLY A 50 4.24 10.63 -3.33
C GLY A 50 3.07 10.89 -2.38
N GLY A 51 2.89 12.13 -1.92
CA GLY A 51 1.74 12.54 -1.13
C GLY A 51 0.40 12.35 -1.85
N TYR A 52 0.31 12.76 -3.11
CA TYR A 52 -0.92 12.54 -3.92
C TYR A 52 -1.25 11.06 -4.10
N LEU A 53 -0.24 10.22 -4.34
CA LEU A 53 -0.41 8.78 -4.47
C LEU A 53 -0.83 8.13 -3.14
N MET A 54 -0.30 8.61 -2.02
CA MET A 54 -0.67 8.09 -0.71
C MET A 54 -2.10 8.47 -0.33
N VAL A 55 -2.54 9.69 -0.66
CA VAL A 55 -3.92 10.13 -0.48
C VAL A 55 -4.87 9.32 -1.36
N SER A 56 -4.54 9.10 -2.64
CA SER A 56 -5.39 8.30 -3.52
C SER A 56 -5.50 6.84 -3.04
N TYR A 57 -4.38 6.25 -2.60
CA TYR A 57 -4.37 4.93 -1.97
C TYR A 57 -5.24 4.88 -0.72
N ALA A 58 -5.12 5.84 0.20
CA ALA A 58 -5.92 5.89 1.41
C ALA A 58 -7.43 6.05 1.13
N VAL A 59 -7.80 6.85 0.11
CA VAL A 59 -9.19 6.98 -0.33
C VAL A 59 -9.72 5.64 -0.82
N LEU A 60 -8.99 4.95 -1.69
CA LEU A 60 -9.40 3.64 -2.20
C LEU A 60 -9.49 2.60 -1.07
N GLN A 61 -8.50 2.56 -0.18
CA GLN A 61 -8.45 1.64 0.97
C GLN A 61 -9.58 1.88 1.99
N PHE A 62 -10.08 3.11 2.10
CA PHE A 62 -11.13 3.46 3.07
C PHE A 62 -12.52 3.11 2.55
N PHE A 63 -12.77 3.28 1.25
CA PHE A 63 -14.10 3.08 0.66
C PHE A 63 -14.35 1.66 0.14
N PHE A 64 -13.30 0.85 -0.07
CA PHE A 64 -13.38 -0.52 -0.58
C PHE A 64 -12.76 -1.51 0.40
#